data_AF-A0A7J5E6E4-F1
#
_entry.id   AF-A0A7J5E6E4-F1
#
_cell.length_a   1.000
_cell.length_b   1.000
_cell.length_c   1.000
_cell.angle_alpha   90.00
_cell.angle_beta   90.00
_cell.angle_gamma   90.00
#
_symmetry.space_group_name_H-M   'P 1'
#
loop_
_entity.id
_entity.type
_entity.pdbx_description
1 polymer ?
#
loop_
_entity_poly.entity_id
_entity_poly.type
_entity_poly.pdbx_seq_one_letter_code
_entity_poly.pdbx_strand_id
1 'polypeptide(L)'
;MKIPFKYTFRSFKSRKLTAIITVTGIALVVFVFAAALMMAYGVEKTLISTGSPDNIKILRQSSQGEITSIIDGETQGIIRALPHIAKGSDGNLLISAEPVVIINLEIKGGGMSNVTVRGVSQSVYQLRPQIKLISGRLFNPSLRELI
;
A
#
# COMPACT_ATOMS: atom_id res chain seq x y z
N MET A 1 7.00 40.65 -35.26
CA MET A 1 7.72 39.75 -36.17
C MET A 1 6.74 38.66 -36.66
N LYS A 2 6.35 38.67 -37.95
CA LYS A 2 5.49 37.62 -38.52
C LYS A 2 6.37 36.49 -39.03
N ILE A 3 6.44 35.38 -38.30
CA ILE A 3 7.10 34.15 -38.77
C ILE A 3 6.33 33.67 -40.00
N PRO A 4 6.96 33.52 -41.18
CA PRO A 4 6.26 33.10 -42.38
C PRO A 4 6.02 31.58 -42.33
N PHE A 5 4.97 31.15 -41.61
CA PHE A 5 4.57 29.75 -41.45
C PHE A 5 4.50 28.98 -42.78
N LYS A 6 4.10 29.66 -43.87
CA LYS A 6 4.03 29.12 -45.23
C LYS A 6 5.41 28.68 -45.77
N TYR A 7 6.48 29.37 -45.36
CA TYR A 7 7.85 29.05 -45.75
C TYR A 7 8.40 27.89 -44.91
N THR A 8 8.13 27.87 -43.60
CA THR A 8 8.52 26.79 -42.69
C THR A 8 7.92 25.44 -43.10
N PHE A 9 6.63 25.42 -43.46
CA PHE A 9 5.95 24.20 -43.92
C PHE A 9 6.51 23.68 -45.26
N ARG A 10 6.87 24.59 -46.17
CA ARG A 10 7.49 24.26 -47.46
C ARG A 10 8.92 23.73 -47.27
N SER A 11 9.67 24.24 -46.30
CA SER A 11 11.00 23.74 -45.94
C SER A 11 10.96 22.35 -45.29
N PHE A 12 9.92 22.04 -44.49
CA PHE A 12 9.67 20.67 -44.00
C PHE A 12 9.43 19.69 -45.16
N LYS A 13 8.73 20.14 -46.21
CA LYS A 13 8.42 19.33 -47.39
C LYS A 13 9.66 19.08 -48.29
N SER A 14 10.71 19.91 -48.22
CA SER A 14 11.96 19.69 -48.96
C SER A 14 12.96 18.79 -48.21
N ARG A 15 12.94 18.78 -46.86
CA ARG A 15 13.80 17.94 -46.01
C ARG A 15 13.00 16.93 -45.18
N LYS A 16 12.08 16.21 -45.81
CA LYS A 16 11.12 15.31 -45.13
C LYS A 16 11.80 14.27 -44.25
N LEU A 17 12.89 13.66 -44.73
CA LEU A 17 13.53 12.54 -44.04
C LEU A 17 14.18 12.97 -42.72
N THR A 18 15.03 14.01 -42.75
CA THR A 18 15.65 14.56 -41.54
C THR A 18 14.62 15.12 -40.57
N ALA A 19 13.61 15.82 -41.08
CA ALA A 19 12.54 16.39 -40.26
C ALA A 19 11.72 15.32 -39.52
N ILE A 20 11.34 14.23 -40.21
CA ILE A 20 10.62 13.11 -39.59
C ILE A 20 11.50 12.46 -38.51
N ILE A 21 12.78 12.20 -38.78
CA ILE A 21 13.68 11.59 -37.79
C ILE A 21 13.77 12.45 -36.52
N THR A 22 13.92 13.78 -36.67
CA THR A 22 13.98 14.68 -35.51
C THR A 22 12.67 14.71 -34.72
N VAL A 23 11.52 14.80 -35.40
CA VAL A 23 10.20 14.81 -34.73
C VAL A 23 9.94 13.48 -34.02
N THR A 24 10.21 12.36 -34.68
CA THR A 24 10.06 11.02 -34.08
C THR A 24 10.99 10.83 -32.89
N GLY A 25 12.24 11.30 -32.98
CA GLY A 25 13.18 11.25 -31.87
C GLY A 25 12.68 12.03 -30.65
N ILE A 26 12.21 13.27 -30.85
CA ILE A 26 11.63 14.08 -29.77
C ILE A 26 10.37 13.42 -29.21
N ALA A 27 9.47 12.93 -30.08
CA ALA A 27 8.24 12.27 -29.66
C ALA A 27 8.52 11.02 -28.82
N LEU A 28 9.53 10.22 -29.19
CA LEU A 28 9.92 9.02 -28.46
C LEU A 28 10.48 9.36 -27.07
N VAL A 29 11.30 10.40 -26.95
CA VAL A 29 11.82 10.86 -25.65
C VAL A 29 10.68 11.32 -24.73
N VAL A 30 9.77 12.15 -25.25
CA VAL A 30 8.58 12.62 -24.50
C VAL A 30 7.69 11.43 -24.10
N PHE A 31 7.49 10.47 -24.99
CA PHE A 31 6.71 9.26 -24.71
C PHE A 31 7.32 8.45 -23.56
N VAL A 32 8.62 8.15 -23.60
CA VAL A 32 9.29 7.39 -22.54
C VAL A 32 9.25 8.14 -21.21
N PHE A 33 9.47 9.46 -21.24
CA PHE A 33 9.39 10.29 -20.04
C PHE A 33 7.98 10.28 -19.43
N ALA A 34 6.94 10.45 -20.25
CA ALA A 34 5.55 10.38 -19.82
C ALA A 34 5.20 8.99 -19.27
N ALA A 35 5.65 7.91 -19.92
CA ALA A 35 5.43 6.54 -19.48
C ALA A 35 6.06 6.28 -18.09
N ALA A 36 7.28 6.77 -17.85
CA ALA A 36 7.95 6.65 -16.56
C ALA A 36 7.17 7.40 -15.46
N LEU A 37 6.69 8.62 -15.74
CA LEU A 37 5.87 9.38 -14.79
C LEU A 37 4.53 8.70 -14.50
N MET A 38 3.87 8.14 -15.52
CA MET A 38 2.63 7.38 -15.34
C MET A 38 2.84 6.14 -14.47
N MET A 39 3.97 5.44 -14.64
CA MET A 39 4.31 4.28 -13.81
C MET A 39 4.56 4.70 -12.36
N ALA A 40 5.36 5.74 -12.13
CA ALA A 40 5.62 6.27 -10.79
C ALA A 40 4.32 6.66 -10.09
N TYR A 41 3.46 7.43 -10.77
CA TYR A 41 2.15 7.83 -10.25
C TYR A 41 1.24 6.63 -9.99
N GLY A 42 1.23 5.63 -10.88
CA GLY A 42 0.45 4.42 -10.72
C GLY A 42 0.84 3.63 -9.47
N VAL A 43 2.14 3.46 -9.22
CA VAL A 43 2.67 2.78 -8.03
C VAL A 43 2.36 3.56 -6.75
N GLU A 44 2.57 4.88 -6.76
CA GLU A 44 2.23 5.73 -5.61
C GLU A 44 0.74 5.65 -5.27
N LYS A 45 -0.12 5.74 -6.29
CA LYS A 45 -1.57 5.70 -6.11
C LYS A 45 -2.04 4.36 -5.55
N THR A 46 -1.48 3.24 -6.01
CA THR A 46 -1.84 1.93 -5.46
C THR A 46 -1.40 1.79 -4.01
N LEU A 47 -0.18 2.24 -3.67
CA LEU A 47 0.30 2.22 -2.29
C LEU A 47 -0.60 3.06 -1.35
N ILE A 48 -0.93 4.29 -1.74
CA ILE A 48 -1.78 5.17 -0.92
C ILE A 48 -3.21 4.63 -0.82
N SER A 49 -3.77 4.08 -1.90
CA SER A 49 -5.17 3.62 -1.93
C SER A 49 -5.48 2.47 -0.96
N THR A 50 -4.47 1.72 -0.53
CA THR A 50 -4.65 0.60 0.41
C THR A 50 -4.62 1.04 1.89
N GLY A 51 -4.17 2.27 2.16
CA GLY A 51 -4.18 2.86 3.50
C GLY A 51 -5.51 3.52 3.85
N SER A 52 -5.79 3.62 5.14
CA SER A 52 -6.87 4.47 5.66
C SER A 52 -6.24 5.67 6.37
N PRO A 53 -6.69 6.91 6.10
CA PRO A 53 -6.15 8.09 6.78
C PRO A 53 -6.42 8.10 8.29
N ASP A 54 -7.45 7.37 8.74
CA ASP A 54 -7.85 7.31 10.14
C ASP A 54 -7.07 6.28 10.96
N ASN A 55 -6.27 5.43 10.29
CA ASN A 55 -5.54 4.35 10.93
C ASN A 55 -4.04 4.63 10.93
N ILE A 56 -3.44 4.45 12.10
CA ILE A 56 -1.99 4.58 12.28
C ILE A 56 -1.41 3.21 12.62
N LYS A 57 -0.28 2.90 12.01
CA LYS A 57 0.49 1.69 12.30
C LYS A 57 1.77 2.07 13.02
N ILE A 58 1.98 1.49 14.19
CA ILE A 58 3.14 1.75 15.02
C ILE A 58 4.08 0.56 14.90
N LEU A 59 5.34 0.86 14.56
CA LEU A 59 6.41 -0.13 14.48
C LEU A 59 7.55 0.32 15.39
N ARG A 60 8.31 -0.65 15.92
CA ARG A 60 9.54 -0.36 16.66
C ARG A 60 10.51 0.41 15.76
N GLN A 61 11.14 1.44 16.30
CA GLN A 61 12.19 2.18 15.61
C GLN A 61 13.26 1.22 15.05
N SER A 62 13.71 1.50 13.82
CA SER A 62 14.69 0.69 13.08
C SER A 62 14.22 -0.71 12.65
N SER A 63 12.93 -1.01 12.73
CA SER A 63 12.36 -2.21 12.11
C SER A 63 12.05 -1.97 10.63
N GLN A 64 12.43 -2.90 9.76
CA GLN A 64 12.09 -2.87 8.33
C GLN A 64 10.66 -3.36 8.01
N GLY A 65 9.89 -3.85 9.00
CA GLY A 65 8.53 -4.33 8.76
C GLY A 65 7.88 -4.99 9.97
N GLU A 66 6.62 -5.39 9.83
CA GLU A 66 5.82 -5.93 10.94
C GLU A 66 6.42 -7.17 11.60
N ILE A 67 7.03 -8.04 10.79
CA ILE A 67 7.60 -9.31 11.26
C ILE A 67 8.81 -9.07 12.19
N THR A 68 9.60 -8.02 11.93
CA THR A 68 10.80 -7.69 12.73
C THR A 68 10.54 -6.63 13.80
N SER A 69 9.30 -6.17 13.91
CA SER A 69 8.88 -5.14 14.86
C SER A 69 8.38 -5.77 16.15
N ILE A 70 9.28 -5.92 17.11
CA ILE A 70 8.95 -6.41 18.45
C ILE A 70 8.67 -5.20 19.36
N ILE A 71 7.46 -5.11 19.89
CA ILE A 71 7.05 -4.12 20.89
C ILE A 71 6.59 -4.88 22.14
N ASP A 72 7.26 -4.65 23.25
CA ASP A 72 6.98 -5.28 24.54
C ASP A 72 5.67 -4.78 25.17
N GLY A 73 5.17 -5.53 26.15
CA GLY A 73 3.87 -5.24 26.77
C GLY A 73 3.82 -3.90 27.53
N GLU A 74 4.92 -3.48 28.14
CA GLU A 74 4.99 -2.20 28.86
C GLU A 74 4.89 -1.03 27.88
N THR A 75 5.67 -1.07 26.79
CA THR A 75 5.56 -0.07 25.72
C THR A 75 4.17 -0.06 25.09
N GLN A 76 3.53 -1.21 24.90
CA GLN A 76 2.13 -1.25 24.43
C GLN A 76 1.17 -0.54 25.40
N GLY A 77 1.40 -0.63 26.72
CA GLY A 77 0.66 0.12 27.72
C GLY A 77 0.84 1.64 27.59
N ILE A 78 2.08 2.08 27.36
CA ILE A 78 2.39 3.50 27.13
C ILE A 78 1.72 4.00 25.84
N ILE A 79 1.77 3.21 24.75
CA ILE A 79 1.10 3.55 23.50
C ILE A 79 -0.41 3.72 23.72
N ARG A 80 -1.06 2.82 24.49
CA ARG A 80 -2.49 2.92 24.81
C ARG A 80 -2.84 4.19 25.60
N ALA A 81 -1.90 4.74 26.35
CA ALA A 81 -2.10 5.97 27.12
C ALA A 81 -1.91 7.26 26.29
N LEU A 82 -1.52 7.15 25.02
CA LEU A 82 -1.34 8.32 24.17
C LEU A 82 -2.66 9.09 23.99
N PRO A 83 -2.61 10.43 24.07
CA PRO A 83 -3.76 11.24 23.72
C PRO A 83 -4.06 11.06 22.22
N HIS A 84 -5.32 11.22 21.81
CA HIS A 84 -5.81 11.15 20.42
C HIS A 84 -6.12 9.75 19.86
N ILE A 85 -6.01 8.67 20.64
CA ILE A 85 -6.57 7.38 20.22
C ILE A 85 -8.09 7.46 20.28
N ALA A 86 -8.74 7.22 19.14
CA ALA A 86 -10.19 7.22 19.04
C ALA A 86 -10.81 6.13 19.93
N LYS A 87 -12.02 6.40 20.42
CA LYS A 87 -12.83 5.43 21.17
C LYS A 87 -13.91 4.86 20.26
N GLY A 88 -14.14 3.55 20.38
CA GLY A 88 -15.23 2.87 19.71
C GLY A 88 -16.59 3.23 20.32
N SER A 89 -17.65 2.69 19.72
CA SER A 89 -19.03 2.85 20.21
C SER A 89 -19.26 2.21 21.58
N ASP A 90 -18.39 1.29 21.98
CA ASP A 90 -18.35 0.61 23.27
C ASP A 90 -17.55 1.40 24.34
N GLY A 91 -16.99 2.55 23.98
CA GLY A 91 -16.16 3.38 24.86
C GLY A 91 -14.72 2.90 25.01
N ASN A 92 -14.36 1.77 24.39
CA ASN A 92 -13.00 1.22 24.43
C ASN A 92 -12.09 1.90 23.40
N LEU A 93 -10.79 1.92 23.67
CA LEU A 93 -9.81 2.48 22.72
C LEU A 93 -9.72 1.62 21.45
N LEU A 94 -9.74 2.27 20.28
CA LEU A 94 -9.54 1.65 18.98
C LEU A 94 -8.05 1.38 18.74
N ILE A 95 -7.56 0.33 19.36
CA ILE A 95 -6.17 -0.11 19.24
C ILE A 95 -6.10 -1.64 19.26
N SER A 96 -5.21 -2.19 18.44
CA SER A 96 -4.99 -3.62 18.30
C SER A 96 -3.49 -3.91 18.39
N ALA A 97 -3.10 -4.81 19.29
CA ALA A 97 -1.73 -5.30 19.36
C ALA A 97 -1.61 -6.49 18.40
N GLU A 98 -0.86 -6.32 17.30
CA GLU A 98 -0.89 -7.25 16.18
C GLU A 98 0.45 -7.96 15.93
N PRO A 99 0.78 -9.03 16.69
CA PRO A 99 1.94 -9.85 16.36
C PRO A 99 1.72 -10.57 15.04
N VAL A 100 2.70 -10.48 14.13
CA VAL A 100 2.68 -11.16 12.83
C VAL A 100 3.73 -12.25 12.83
N VAL A 101 3.31 -13.49 12.59
CA VAL A 101 4.20 -14.66 12.49
C VAL A 101 3.93 -15.41 11.19
N ILE A 102 4.96 -16.09 10.69
CA ILE A 102 4.83 -16.98 9.53
C ILE A 102 4.91 -18.40 10.06
N ILE A 103 3.89 -19.20 9.77
CA ILE A 103 3.87 -20.63 10.07
C ILE A 103 3.90 -21.43 8.77
N ASN A 104 4.52 -22.61 8.81
CA ASN A 104 4.43 -23.55 7.70
C ASN A 104 3.23 -24.46 7.91
N LEU A 105 2.34 -24.51 6.92
CA LEU A 105 1.18 -25.39 6.91
C LEU A 105 1.24 -26.33 5.72
N GLU A 106 0.81 -27.56 5.94
CA GLU A 106 0.64 -28.53 4.86
C GLU A 106 -0.59 -28.14 4.01
N ILE A 107 -0.42 -28.12 2.70
CA ILE A 107 -1.51 -27.80 1.78
C ILE A 107 -2.26 -29.06 1.36
N LYS A 108 -3.57 -28.92 1.11
CA LYS A 108 -4.40 -29.99 0.53
C LYS A 108 -3.88 -30.28 -0.89
N GLY A 109 -3.17 -31.39 -1.04
CA GLY A 109 -2.47 -31.76 -2.29
C GLY A 109 -0.99 -32.13 -2.10
N GLY A 110 -0.46 -31.97 -0.89
CA GLY A 110 0.90 -32.33 -0.54
C GLY A 110 1.87 -31.15 -0.67
N GLY A 111 2.86 -31.12 0.22
CA GLY A 111 3.86 -30.05 0.31
C GLY A 111 3.56 -29.04 1.43
N MET A 112 4.56 -28.21 1.72
CA MET A 112 4.49 -27.20 2.78
C MET A 112 4.39 -25.80 2.16
N SER A 113 3.53 -24.96 2.73
CA SER A 113 3.37 -23.56 2.34
C SER A 113 3.47 -22.64 3.55
N ASN A 114 4.02 -21.45 3.34
CA ASN A 114 4.11 -20.42 4.36
C ASN A 114 2.78 -19.65 4.43
N VAL A 115 2.20 -19.58 5.62
CA VAL A 115 0.98 -18.82 5.91
C VAL A 115 1.30 -17.75 6.94
N THR A 116 0.92 -16.51 6.64
CA THR A 116 1.06 -15.40 7.58
C THR A 116 -0.12 -15.41 8.53
N VAL A 117 0.16 -15.55 9.82
CA VAL A 117 -0.82 -15.50 10.91
C VAL A 117 -0.62 -14.21 11.67
N ARG A 118 -1.72 -13.52 11.95
CA ARG A 118 -1.73 -12.26 12.69
C ARG A 118 -2.61 -12.41 13.93
N GLY A 119 -2.02 -12.19 15.11
CA GLY A 119 -2.81 -11.98 16.31
C GLY A 119 -3.52 -10.63 16.21
N VAL A 120 -4.79 -10.55 16.60
CA VAL A 120 -5.57 -9.31 16.51
C VAL A 120 -6.43 -9.15 17.76
N SER A 121 -6.74 -7.89 18.11
CA SER A 121 -7.73 -7.56 19.15
C SER A 121 -9.12 -7.45 18.52
N GLN A 122 -10.19 -7.56 19.32
CA GLN A 122 -11.57 -7.50 18.82
C GLN A 122 -11.90 -6.17 18.11
N SER A 123 -11.24 -5.08 18.52
CA SER A 123 -11.30 -3.76 17.88
C SER A 123 -10.84 -3.76 16.41
N VAL A 124 -10.15 -4.80 15.93
CA VAL A 124 -9.62 -4.87 14.56
C VAL A 124 -10.69 -4.74 13.49
N TYR A 125 -11.91 -5.21 13.74
CA TYR A 125 -13.01 -5.12 12.77
C TYR A 125 -13.56 -3.70 12.63
N GLN A 126 -13.44 -2.89 13.69
CA GLN A 126 -13.75 -1.45 13.62
C GLN A 126 -12.60 -0.68 12.97
N LEU A 127 -11.35 -1.09 13.23
CA LEU A 127 -10.16 -0.52 12.57
C LEU A 127 -10.08 -0.88 11.09
N ARG A 128 -10.61 -2.04 10.67
CA ARG A 128 -10.52 -2.54 9.29
C ARG A 128 -11.89 -2.84 8.70
N PRO A 129 -12.75 -1.82 8.47
CA PRO A 129 -14.10 -2.00 7.94
C PRO A 129 -14.14 -2.63 6.54
N GLN A 130 -13.01 -2.61 5.82
CA GLN A 130 -12.87 -3.27 4.52
C GLN A 130 -12.88 -4.81 4.62
N ILE A 131 -12.62 -5.39 5.79
CA ILE A 131 -12.66 -6.85 6.00
C ILE A 131 -14.10 -7.28 6.21
N LYS A 132 -14.60 -8.15 5.33
CA LYS A 132 -15.93 -8.76 5.44
C LYS A 132 -15.78 -10.27 5.62
N LEU A 133 -16.42 -10.80 6.65
CA LEU A 133 -16.51 -12.24 6.87
C LEU A 133 -17.47 -12.84 5.83
N ILE A 134 -16.97 -13.73 4.98
CA ILE A 134 -17.78 -14.38 3.93
C ILE A 134 -18.48 -15.63 4.49
N SER A 135 -17.81 -16.36 5.38
CA SER A 135 -18.31 -17.59 5.99
C SER A 135 -17.61 -17.83 7.33
N GLY A 136 -18.25 -18.61 8.22
CA GLY A 136 -17.75 -18.92 9.55
C GLY A 136 -18.19 -17.92 10.62
N ARG A 137 -17.32 -17.67 11.59
CA ARG A 137 -17.57 -16.76 12.71
C ARG A 137 -16.33 -15.95 13.06
N LEU A 138 -16.51 -14.89 13.84
CA LEU A 138 -15.40 -14.16 14.44
C LEU A 138 -14.76 -14.97 15.57
N PHE A 139 -13.51 -14.63 15.88
CA PHE A 139 -12.82 -15.20 17.04
C PHE A 139 -13.41 -14.64 18.32
N ASN A 140 -13.49 -15.49 19.34
CA ASN A 140 -13.86 -15.06 20.68
C ASN A 140 -12.60 -14.71 21.47
N PRO A 141 -12.51 -13.49 22.04
CA PRO A 141 -11.44 -13.19 22.97
C PRO A 141 -11.49 -14.20 24.11
N SER A 142 -10.31 -14.64 24.57
CA SER A 142 -10.10 -15.65 25.63
C SER A 142 -10.16 -17.13 25.20
N LEU A 143 -10.58 -17.45 23.97
CA LEU A 143 -10.37 -18.79 23.42
C LEU A 143 -8.98 -18.88 22.77
N ARG A 144 -8.27 -20.01 22.98
CA ARG A 144 -7.03 -20.33 22.26
C ARG A 144 -7.38 -20.90 20.89
N GLU A 145 -7.89 -20.05 20.01
CA GLU A 145 -8.30 -20.43 18.67
C GLU A 145 -7.60 -19.58 17.60
N LEU A 146 -7.40 -20.19 16.44
CA LEU A 146 -6.89 -19.55 15.24
C LEU A 146 -8.00 -19.73 14.20
N ILE A 147 -8.56 -18.62 13.74
CA ILE A 147 -9.67 -18.55 12.78
C ILE A 147 -9.19 -17.88 11.49
#